data_AF-A0A522LBA7-F1
#
_entry.id   AF-A0A522LBA7-F1
#
_cell.length_a   1.000
_cell.length_b   1.000
_cell.length_c   1.000
_cell.angle_alpha   90.00
_cell.angle_beta   90.00
_cell.angle_gamma   90.00
#
_symmetry.space_group_name_H-M   'P 1'
#
loop_
_entity.id
_entity.type
_entity.pdbx_description
1 polymer ?
#
loop_
_entity_poly.entity_id
_entity_poly.type
_entity_poly.pdbx_seq_one_letter_code
_entity_poly.pdbx_strand_id
1 'polypeptide(L)'
;MMLDLNETERSYPRAWNNVKEQIAYVKQVSDGDFVPFAAEVIDVKGVPMLEVYCMTDLVLADSNDSHNAMRFRAFIHDPATLKKLH
;
A
#
# COMPACT_ATOMS: atom_id res chain seq x y z
N MET A 1 11.89 -0.12 7.50
CA MET A 1 13.04 -0.02 6.57
C MET A 1 12.43 0.16 5.19
N MET A 2 12.77 1.25 4.51
CA MET A 2 12.23 1.53 3.18
C MET A 2 12.88 0.58 2.17
N LEU A 3 12.05 -0.20 1.51
CA LEU A 3 12.42 -1.20 0.52
C LEU A 3 12.39 -0.59 -0.88
N ASP A 4 13.26 -1.07 -1.75
CA ASP A 4 13.13 -0.86 -3.18
C ASP A 4 11.82 -1.50 -3.68
N LEU A 5 11.13 -0.85 -4.63
CA LEU A 5 9.84 -1.33 -5.11
C LEU A 5 9.95 -2.67 -5.85
N ASN A 6 11.03 -2.89 -6.61
CA ASN A 6 11.23 -4.14 -7.32
C ASN A 6 11.60 -5.27 -6.34
N GLU A 7 12.41 -4.97 -5.33
CA GLU A 7 12.72 -5.91 -4.25
C GLU A 7 11.46 -6.29 -3.45
N THR A 8 10.59 -5.30 -3.20
CA THR A 8 9.30 -5.49 -2.53
C THR A 8 8.38 -6.41 -3.33
N GLU A 9 8.22 -6.16 -4.63
CA GLU A 9 7.39 -6.99 -5.51
C GLU A 9 7.89 -8.45 -5.53
N ARG A 10 9.21 -8.66 -5.53
CA ARG A 10 9.81 -10.00 -5.50
C ARG A 10 9.65 -10.69 -4.15
N SER A 11 9.79 -9.95 -3.04
CA SER A 11 9.77 -10.51 -1.70
C SER A 11 8.35 -10.79 -1.20
N TYR A 12 7.38 -9.97 -1.61
CA TYR A 12 5.99 -10.03 -1.14
C TYR A 12 4.97 -9.97 -2.29
N PRO A 13 5.06 -10.89 -3.28
CA PRO A 13 4.29 -10.79 -4.53
C PRO A 13 2.77 -10.79 -4.32
N ARG A 14 2.27 -11.54 -3.32
CA ARG A 14 0.84 -11.56 -2.98
C ARG A 14 0.37 -10.24 -2.37
N ALA A 15 1.09 -9.74 -1.37
CA ALA A 15 0.75 -8.47 -0.72
C ALA A 15 0.85 -7.31 -1.74
N TRP A 16 1.85 -7.34 -2.60
CA TRP A 16 2.03 -6.40 -3.70
C TRP A 16 0.86 -6.43 -4.70
N ASN A 17 0.40 -7.61 -5.11
CA ASN A 17 -0.79 -7.73 -5.97
C ASN A 17 -2.04 -7.17 -5.29
N ASN A 18 -2.27 -7.44 -4.00
CA ASN A 18 -3.39 -6.86 -3.26
C ASN A 18 -3.29 -5.32 -3.21
N VAL A 19 -2.09 -4.75 -3.07
CA VAL A 19 -1.90 -3.30 -3.15
C VAL A 19 -2.22 -2.78 -4.56
N LYS A 20 -1.77 -3.44 -5.62
CA LYS A 20 -2.10 -3.07 -7.01
C LYS A 20 -3.62 -3.10 -7.26
N GLU A 21 -4.33 -4.09 -6.72
CA GLU A 21 -5.79 -4.16 -6.79
C GLU A 21 -6.47 -3.00 -6.04
N GLN A 22 -5.98 -2.64 -4.85
CA GLN A 22 -6.49 -1.47 -4.12
C GLN A 22 -6.25 -0.17 -4.89
N ILE A 23 -5.04 0.03 -5.44
CA ILE A 23 -4.72 1.19 -6.27
C ILE A 23 -5.64 1.25 -7.49
N ALA A 24 -5.83 0.13 -8.19
CA ALA A 24 -6.70 0.05 -9.36
C ALA A 24 -8.17 0.39 -9.01
N TYR A 25 -8.66 -0.11 -7.87
CA TYR A 25 -9.99 0.23 -7.36
C TYR A 25 -10.12 1.73 -7.09
N VAL A 26 -9.15 2.34 -6.39
CA VAL A 26 -9.20 3.77 -6.09
C VAL A 26 -9.12 4.62 -7.37
N LYS A 27 -8.28 4.24 -8.34
CA LYS A 27 -8.23 4.87 -9.67
C LYS A 27 -9.61 4.89 -10.33
N GLN A 28 -10.32 3.77 -10.30
CA GLN A 28 -11.66 3.65 -10.92
C GLN A 28 -12.71 4.56 -10.29
N VAL A 29 -12.62 4.87 -9.00
CA VAL A 29 -13.65 5.65 -8.27
C VAL A 29 -13.30 7.13 -8.08
N SER A 30 -12.03 7.51 -8.23
CA SER A 30 -11.55 8.87 -7.94
C SER A 30 -10.99 9.63 -9.14
N ASP A 31 -10.80 8.96 -10.29
CA ASP A 31 -10.12 9.49 -11.50
C ASP A 31 -8.70 10.04 -11.25
N GLY A 32 -8.16 9.81 -10.05
CA GLY A 32 -6.83 10.25 -9.66
C GLY A 32 -5.75 9.30 -10.15
N ASP A 33 -4.57 9.86 -10.41
CA ASP A 33 -3.38 9.07 -10.65
C ASP A 33 -2.66 8.72 -9.36
N PHE A 34 -2.02 7.55 -9.38
CA PHE A 34 -1.29 7.00 -8.24
C PHE A 34 0.01 6.41 -8.74
N VAL A 35 1.12 6.91 -8.21
CA VAL A 35 2.47 6.47 -8.54
C VAL A 35 3.15 6.00 -7.25
N PRO A 36 3.38 4.67 -7.09
CA PRO A 36 4.16 4.15 -5.96
C PRO A 36 5.59 4.68 -5.99
N PHE A 37 6.11 5.11 -4.83
CA PHE A 37 7.50 5.61 -4.72
C PHE A 37 8.27 5.01 -3.54
N ALA A 38 7.59 4.41 -2.57
CA ALA A 38 8.22 3.74 -1.43
C ALA A 38 7.38 2.56 -0.96
N ALA A 39 8.04 1.57 -0.36
CA ALA A 39 7.37 0.49 0.34
C ALA A 39 8.12 0.16 1.63
N GLU A 40 7.41 -0.33 2.64
CA GLU A 40 8.02 -0.86 3.84
C GLU A 40 7.16 -1.93 4.50
N VAL A 41 7.80 -2.78 5.30
CA VAL A 41 7.07 -3.68 6.20
C VAL A 41 6.86 -2.99 7.53
N ILE A 42 5.60 -2.81 7.90
CA ILE A 42 5.17 -2.28 9.20
C ILE A 42 4.53 -3.36 10.05
N ASP A 43 4.57 -3.18 11.36
CA ASP A 43 3.74 -3.94 12.30
C ASP A 43 2.52 -3.12 12.69
N VAL A 44 1.33 -3.66 12.46
CA VAL A 44 0.07 -3.07 12.91
C VAL A 44 -0.57 -3.98 13.94
N LYS A 45 -0.34 -3.69 15.22
CA LYS A 45 -0.89 -4.43 16.37
C LYS A 45 -0.50 -5.92 16.36
N GLY A 46 0.78 -6.21 16.10
CA GLY A 46 1.33 -7.56 16.03
C GLY A 46 1.12 -8.25 14.67
N VAL A 47 0.60 -7.53 13.68
CA VAL A 47 0.35 -8.08 12.34
C VAL A 47 1.29 -7.42 11.34
N PRO A 48 2.22 -8.18 10.72
CA PRO A 48 3.11 -7.64 9.70
C PRO A 48 2.34 -7.36 8.39
N MET A 49 2.45 -6.12 7.93
CA MET A 49 1.80 -5.63 6.72
C MET A 49 2.81 -4.95 5.80
N LEU A 50 2.59 -5.09 4.50
CA LEU A 50 3.26 -4.29 3.50
C LEU A 50 2.51 -2.95 3.38
N GLU A 51 3.19 -1.85 3.64
CA GLU A 51 2.73 -0.48 3.39
C GLU A 51 3.43 0.05 2.14
N VAL A 52 2.65 0.57 1.18
CA VAL A 52 3.14 1.19 -0.05
C VAL A 52 2.66 2.63 -0.08
N TYR A 53 3.62 3.54 -0.29
CA TYR A 53 3.39 4.97 -0.39
C TYR A 53 3.28 5.36 -1.87
N CYS A 54 2.21 6.10 -2.17
CA CYS A 54 1.92 6.60 -3.50
C CYS A 54 1.84 8.12 -3.47
N MET A 55 2.41 8.76 -4.49
CA MET A 55 2.06 10.13 -4.84
C MET A 55 0.75 10.09 -5.63
N THR A 56 -0.14 11.01 -5.32
CA THR A 56 -1.39 11.21 -6.07
C THR A 56 -1.63 12.68 -6.34
N ASP A 57 -2.22 12.97 -7.50
CA ASP A 57 -2.71 14.28 -7.91
C ASP A 57 -4.11 14.59 -7.37
N LEU A 58 -4.69 13.66 -6.59
CA LEU A 58 -5.91 13.92 -5.84
C LEU A 58 -5.68 15.06 -4.85
N VAL A 59 -6.34 16.17 -5.13
CA VAL A 59 -6.45 17.30 -4.22
C VAL A 59 -7.53 16.95 -3.20
N LEU A 60 -7.11 16.71 -1.96
CA LEU A 60 -8.04 16.66 -0.84
C LEU A 60 -8.58 18.07 -0.62
N ALA A 61 -9.90 18.21 -0.42
CA ALA A 61 -10.61 19.49 -0.41
C ALA A 61 -10.04 20.56 0.54
N ASP A 62 -9.21 20.15 1.51
CA ASP A 62 -8.61 21.02 2.53
C ASP A 62 -7.07 21.16 2.40
N SER A 63 -6.44 20.67 1.33
CA SER A 63 -4.98 20.82 1.11
C SER A 63 -4.68 21.83 0.00
N ASN A 64 -3.84 22.83 0.29
CA ASN A 64 -3.24 23.70 -0.74
C ASN A 64 -2.14 23.00 -1.56
N ASP A 65 -1.88 21.72 -1.29
CA ASP A 65 -0.85 20.94 -1.93
C ASP A 65 -1.38 20.36 -3.25
N SER A 66 -0.56 20.47 -4.30
CA SER A 66 -0.85 19.90 -5.63
C SER A 66 -0.74 18.37 -5.66
N HIS A 67 -0.27 17.76 -4.58
CA HIS A 67 -0.05 16.33 -4.47
C HIS A 67 -0.19 15.90 -3.00
N ASN A 68 -0.84 14.77 -2.79
CA ASN A 68 -1.01 14.16 -1.47
C ASN A 68 -0.30 12.80 -1.43
N ALA A 69 0.26 12.46 -0.27
CA ALA A 69 0.80 11.12 -0.04
C ALA A 69 -0.33 10.19 0.42
N MET A 70 -0.66 9.18 -0.40
CA MET A 70 -1.61 8.14 -0.03
C MET A 70 -0.87 6.85 0.31
N ARG A 71 -1.38 6.09 1.29
CA ARG A 71 -0.79 4.83 1.74
C ARG A 71 -1.76 3.69 1.50
N PHE A 72 -1.26 2.61 0.91
CA PHE A 72 -1.99 1.36 0.71
C PHE A 72 -1.35 0.27 1.55
N ARG A 73 -2.17 -0.62 2.12
CA ARG A 73 -1.68 -1.66 3.04
C ARG A 73 -2.23 -3.02 2.67
N ALA A 74 -1.38 -4.04 2.74
CA ALA A 74 -1.78 -5.43 2.57
C ALA A 74 -1.08 -6.35 3.56
N PHE A 75 -1.76 -7.41 3.97
CA PHE A 75 -1.13 -8.42 4.83
C PHE A 75 -0.04 -9.18 4.06
N ILE A 76 1.11 -9.39 4.71
CA ILE A 76 2.23 -10.17 4.14
C ILE A 76 1.91 -11.67 4.19
N HIS A 77 1.21 -12.08 5.23
CA HIS A 77 0.73 -13.45 5.43
C HIS A 77 -0.79 -13.50 5.26
N ASP A 78 -1.33 -14.70 5.00
CA ASP A 78 -2.77 -14.85 4.95
C ASP A 78 -3.37 -14.55 6.34
N PRO A 79 -4.42 -13.72 6.46
CA PRO A 79 -5.14 -13.55 7.72
C PRO A 79 -5.57 -14.90 8.34
N ALA A 80 -5.84 -15.91 7.51
CA ALA A 80 -6.15 -17.27 7.96
C ALA A 80 -4.96 -17.99 8.61
N THR A 81 -3.71 -17.65 8.26
CA THR A 81 -2.52 -18.20 8.94
C THR A 81 -2.27 -17.53 10.28
N LEU A 82 -2.64 -16.25 10.44
CA LEU A 82 -2.51 -15.51 11.70
C LEU A 82 -3.48 -16.02 12.80
N LYS A 83 -4.68 -16.51 12.42
CA LYS A 83 -5.64 -17.11 13.36
C LYS A 83 -5.18 -18.42 14.02
N LYS A 84 -4.15 -19.10 13.51
CA LYS A 84 -3.62 -20.33 14.11
C LYS A 84 -2.57 -20.09 15.20
N LEU A 85 -2.16 -18.84 15.42
CA LEU A 85 -1.10 -18.47 16.36
C LEU A 85 -1.62 -17.95 17.72
N HIS A 86 -2.94 -17.91 17.91
CA HIS A 86 -3.59 -17.49 19.16
C HIS A 86 -4.44 -18.62 19.76
#